data_AF-A0A225DXB9-F1
#
_entry.id   AF-A0A225DXB9-F1
#
_cell.length_a   1.000
_cell.length_b   1.000
_cell.length_c   1.000
_cell.angle_alpha   90.00
_cell.angle_beta   90.00
_cell.angle_gamma   90.00
#
_symmetry.space_group_name_H-M   'P 1'
#
loop_
_entity.id
_entity.type
_entity.pdbx_description
1 polymer ?
#
loop_
_entity_poly.entity_id
_entity_poly.type
_entity_poly.pdbx_seq_one_letter_code
_entity_poly.pdbx_strand_id
1 'polypeptide(L)'
;MAFHYLDDERGLREKWTFHYTGADLAPRARAKAVALLEEERGIERAMAACQAGAAYSGRSEDLSRFRSRLQEKGEQRERCELLARELTRAGDQVFALEVADIVYFDMDDAISDPTTVVVPGG
;
A
#
# COMPACT_ATOMS: atom_id res chain seq x y z
N MET A 1 6.34 30.37 17.06
CA MET A 1 6.67 29.20 16.21
C MET A 1 8.16 29.29 15.91
N ALA A 2 8.97 28.39 16.46
CA ALA A 2 10.40 28.34 16.19
C ALA A 2 10.67 27.06 15.39
N PHE A 3 11.01 27.23 14.11
CA PHE A 3 11.43 26.15 13.23
C PHE A 3 12.95 26.01 13.40
N HIS A 4 13.41 24.89 13.93
CA HIS A 4 14.82 24.55 13.88
C HIS A 4 15.02 23.55 12.74
N TYR A 5 15.40 24.09 11.59
CA TYR A 5 16.09 23.31 10.55
C TYR A 5 17.44 22.92 11.13
N LEU A 6 17.63 21.65 11.46
CA LEU A 6 18.97 21.10 11.60
C LEU A 6 19.43 20.77 10.18
N ASP A 7 20.10 21.75 9.57
CA ASP A 7 20.80 21.60 8.30
C ASP A 7 22.02 20.70 8.56
N ASP A 8 21.87 19.38 8.39
CA ASP A 8 23.01 18.46 8.46
C ASP A 8 23.77 18.55 7.13
N GLU A 9 24.96 19.17 7.18
CA GLU A 9 25.86 19.51 6.07
C GLU A 9 26.42 18.30 5.29
N ARG A 10 25.75 17.14 5.27
CA ARG A 10 26.29 15.87 4.74
C ARG A 10 25.57 15.27 3.54
N GLY A 11 24.53 15.92 3.00
CA GLY A 11 23.83 15.40 1.81
C GLY A 11 23.19 14.02 2.04
N LEU A 12 22.97 13.63 3.29
CA LEU A 12 22.17 12.48 3.66
C LEU A 12 20.71 12.88 3.45
N ARG A 13 20.04 12.26 2.48
CA ARG A 13 18.57 12.33 2.40
C ARG A 13 18.03 11.76 3.71
N GLU A 14 17.51 12.61 4.58
CA GLU A 14 16.81 12.18 5.79
C GLU A 14 15.71 11.19 5.38
N LYS A 15 15.83 9.96 5.85
CA LYS A 15 14.79 8.95 5.70
C LYS A 15 13.79 9.15 6.82
N TRP A 16 12.54 9.43 6.44
CA TRP A 16 11.44 9.54 7.38
C TRP A 16 10.93 8.15 7.72
N THR A 17 10.96 7.80 9.01
CA THR A 17 10.44 6.53 9.53
C THR A 17 9.27 6.78 10.47
N PHE A 18 8.21 6.00 10.28
CA PHE A 18 6.97 6.10 11.05
C PHE A 18 6.76 4.81 11.83
N HIS A 19 6.33 4.90 13.09
CA HIS A 19 6.21 3.74 13.97
C HIS A 19 4.75 3.43 14.24
N TYR A 20 4.33 2.19 13.98
CA TYR A 20 2.97 1.71 14.21
C TYR A 20 2.97 0.32 14.82
N THR A 21 1.96 0.01 15.60
CA THR A 21 1.80 -1.35 16.13
C THR A 21 1.21 -2.29 15.07
N GLY A 22 1.42 -3.60 15.23
CA GLY A 22 0.73 -4.60 14.43
C GLY A 22 -0.79 -4.49 14.52
N ALA A 23 -1.32 -4.09 15.68
CA ALA A 23 -2.74 -3.83 15.89
C ALA A 23 -3.25 -2.64 15.06
N ASP A 24 -2.45 -1.59 14.88
CA ASP A 24 -2.79 -0.43 14.03
C ASP A 24 -2.70 -0.77 12.54
N LEU A 25 -1.71 -1.58 12.16
CA LEU A 25 -1.43 -1.90 10.76
C LEU A 25 -2.30 -3.04 10.20
N ALA A 26 -2.68 -4.02 11.03
CA ALA A 26 -3.52 -5.14 10.61
C ALA A 26 -4.83 -4.72 9.92
N PRO A 27 -5.65 -3.78 10.46
CA PRO A 27 -6.86 -3.33 9.77
C PRO A 27 -6.56 -2.61 8.45
N ARG A 28 -5.43 -1.88 8.35
CA ARG A 28 -5.00 -1.19 7.12
C ARG A 28 -4.62 -2.18 6.02
N ALA A 29 -3.86 -3.23 6.38
CA ALA A 29 -3.52 -4.30 5.45
C ALA A 29 -4.78 -5.06 4.95
N ARG A 30 -5.78 -5.30 5.82
CA ARG A 30 -7.07 -5.89 5.42
C ARG A 30 -7.85 -4.98 4.48
N ALA A 31 -7.93 -3.69 4.80
CA ALA A 31 -8.60 -2.71 3.94
C ALA A 31 -7.95 -2.65 2.55
N LYS A 32 -6.61 -2.68 2.48
CA LYS A 32 -5.88 -2.72 1.22
C LYS A 32 -6.16 -3.98 0.41
N ALA A 33 -6.21 -5.15 1.06
CA ALA A 33 -6.58 -6.40 0.40
C ALA A 33 -7.99 -6.34 -0.22
N VAL A 34 -8.96 -5.75 0.49
CA VAL A 34 -10.33 -5.54 -0.03
C VAL A 34 -10.33 -4.58 -1.22
N ALA A 35 -9.58 -3.48 -1.16
CA ALA A 35 -9.47 -2.56 -2.28
C ALA A 35 -8.86 -3.23 -3.53
N LEU A 36 -7.83 -4.05 -3.36
CA LEU A 36 -7.23 -4.83 -4.44
C LEU A 36 -8.21 -5.84 -5.05
N LEU A 37 -9.06 -6.48 -4.23
CA LEU A 37 -10.11 -7.36 -4.73
C LEU A 37 -11.13 -6.62 -5.61
N GLU A 38 -11.51 -5.39 -5.24
CA GLU A 38 -12.41 -4.57 -6.06
C GLU A 38 -11.75 -4.15 -7.38
N GLU A 39 -10.44 -3.88 -7.37
CA GLU A 39 -9.66 -3.65 -8.60
C GLU A 39 -9.60 -4.90 -9.49
N GLU A 40 -9.36 -6.09 -8.92
CA GLU A 40 -9.40 -7.38 -9.64
C GLU A 40 -10.75 -7.56 -10.34
N ARG A 41 -11.86 -7.35 -9.63
CA ARG A 41 -13.23 -7.40 -10.19
C ARG A 41 -13.46 -6.35 -11.27
N GLY A 42 -12.83 -5.17 -11.15
CA GLY A 42 -12.83 -4.14 -12.19
C GLY A 42 -12.14 -4.62 -13.46
N ILE A 43 -10.98 -5.26 -13.33
CA ILE A 43 -10.20 -5.82 -14.43
C ILE A 43 -10.97 -6.97 -15.10
N GLU A 44 -11.57 -7.88 -14.33
CA GLU A 44 -12.38 -8.99 -14.85
C GLU A 44 -13.58 -8.48 -15.68
N ARG A 45 -14.28 -7.45 -15.19
CA ARG A 45 -15.37 -6.81 -15.94
C ARG A 45 -14.86 -6.17 -17.24
N ALA A 46 -13.73 -5.48 -17.20
CA ALA A 46 -13.11 -4.91 -18.39
C ALA A 46 -12.69 -6.00 -19.39
N MET A 47 -12.12 -7.11 -18.92
CA MET A 47 -11.79 -8.28 -19.74
C MET A 47 -13.02 -8.88 -20.40
N ALA A 48 -14.12 -9.07 -19.67
CA ALA A 48 -15.36 -9.60 -20.20
C ALA A 48 -15.95 -8.69 -21.29
N ALA A 49 -15.93 -7.37 -21.08
CA ALA A 49 -16.35 -6.39 -22.08
C ALA A 49 -15.44 -6.43 -23.32
N CYS A 50 -14.11 -6.52 -23.12
CA CYS A 50 -13.16 -6.67 -24.21
C CYS A 50 -13.36 -7.99 -24.96
N GLN A 51 -13.65 -9.11 -24.30
CA GLN A 51 -13.93 -10.39 -24.98
C GLN A 51 -15.22 -10.33 -25.80
N ALA A 52 -16.27 -9.69 -25.27
CA ALA A 52 -17.52 -9.47 -26.01
C ALA A 52 -17.30 -8.59 -27.26
N GLY A 53 -16.43 -7.58 -27.18
CA GLY A 53 -16.07 -6.72 -28.32
C GLY A 53 -14.94 -7.25 -29.23
N ALA A 54 -14.07 -8.13 -28.73
CA ALA A 54 -12.90 -8.65 -29.44
C ALA A 54 -13.29 -9.65 -30.54
N ALA A 55 -14.48 -10.24 -30.47
CA ALA A 55 -15.08 -11.00 -31.57
C ALA A 55 -15.13 -10.18 -32.90
N TYR A 56 -15.03 -8.85 -32.82
CA TYR A 56 -15.08 -7.94 -33.97
C TYR A 56 -13.74 -7.28 -34.36
N SER A 57 -12.68 -7.28 -33.53
CA SER A 57 -11.52 -6.37 -33.72
C SER A 57 -10.10 -6.94 -33.53
N GLY A 58 -9.93 -8.23 -33.22
CA GLY A 58 -8.59 -8.86 -33.25
C GLY A 58 -7.58 -8.39 -32.19
N ARG A 59 -8.02 -7.77 -31.09
CA ARG A 59 -7.14 -7.20 -30.04
C ARG A 59 -6.61 -8.23 -29.02
N SER A 60 -5.77 -9.16 -29.47
CA SER A 60 -5.15 -10.16 -28.58
C SER A 60 -4.20 -9.57 -27.54
N GLU A 61 -3.49 -8.47 -27.86
CA GLU A 61 -2.55 -7.80 -26.95
C GLU A 61 -3.23 -7.11 -25.75
N ASP A 62 -4.49 -6.70 -25.88
CA ASP A 62 -5.23 -6.09 -24.77
C ASP A 62 -5.59 -7.13 -23.70
N LEU A 63 -5.97 -8.34 -24.13
CA LEU A 63 -6.34 -9.42 -23.21
C LEU A 63 -5.15 -9.99 -22.43
N SER A 64 -3.97 -10.08 -23.05
CA SER A 64 -2.77 -10.52 -22.33
C SER A 64 -2.36 -9.51 -21.25
N ARG A 65 -2.43 -8.21 -21.55
CA ARG A 65 -2.17 -7.14 -20.57
C ARG A 65 -3.14 -7.18 -19.40
N PHE A 66 -4.43 -7.40 -19.65
CA PHE A 66 -5.39 -7.53 -18.56
C PHE A 66 -5.13 -8.76 -17.68
N ARG A 67 -4.75 -9.89 -18.27
CA ARG A 67 -4.38 -11.10 -17.50
C ARG A 67 -3.16 -10.85 -16.63
N SER A 68 -2.10 -10.24 -17.17
CA SER A 68 -0.92 -9.89 -16.38
C SER A 68 -1.25 -8.94 -15.22
N ARG A 69 -2.06 -7.90 -15.48
CA ARG A 69 -2.54 -7.00 -14.43
C ARG A 69 -3.38 -7.71 -13.37
N LEU A 70 -4.27 -8.61 -13.77
CA LEU A 70 -5.09 -9.38 -12.84
C LEU A 70 -4.22 -10.25 -11.94
N GLN A 71 -3.21 -10.91 -12.51
CA GLN A 71 -2.25 -11.71 -11.75
C GLN A 71 -1.46 -10.85 -10.76
N GLU A 72 -0.90 -9.73 -11.21
CA GLU A 72 -0.15 -8.80 -10.33
C GLU A 72 -1.00 -8.31 -9.16
N LYS A 73 -2.28 -8.00 -9.40
CA LYS A 73 -3.20 -7.56 -8.36
C LYS A 73 -3.57 -8.68 -7.40
N GLY A 74 -3.80 -9.89 -7.90
CA GLY A 74 -4.03 -11.08 -7.08
C GLY A 74 -2.84 -11.39 -6.16
N GLU A 75 -1.61 -11.31 -6.68
CA GLU A 75 -0.40 -11.50 -5.87
C GLU A 75 -0.25 -10.41 -4.79
N GLN A 76 -0.54 -9.16 -5.11
CA GLN A 76 -0.54 -8.07 -4.13
C GLN A 76 -1.60 -8.27 -3.05
N ARG A 77 -2.80 -8.71 -3.43
CA ARG A 77 -3.89 -9.00 -2.48
C ARG A 77 -3.49 -10.11 -1.52
N GLU A 78 -2.98 -11.22 -2.05
CA GLU A 78 -2.54 -12.35 -1.22
C GLU A 78 -1.46 -11.92 -0.22
N ARG A 79 -0.47 -11.13 -0.66
CA ARG A 79 0.55 -10.56 0.24
C ARG A 79 -0.07 -9.70 1.33
N CYS A 80 -1.05 -8.85 1.01
CA CYS A 80 -1.76 -8.03 2.01
C CYS A 80 -2.56 -8.89 3.00
N GLU A 81 -3.18 -9.97 2.55
CA GLU A 81 -3.91 -10.89 3.42
C GLU A 81 -2.99 -11.66 4.38
N LEU A 82 -1.83 -12.11 3.87
CA LEU A 82 -0.80 -12.74 4.70
C LEU A 82 -0.23 -11.75 5.72
N LEU A 83 0.14 -10.55 5.27
CA LEU A 83 0.63 -9.49 6.14
C LEU A 83 -0.39 -9.12 7.23
N ALA A 84 -1.67 -9.00 6.88
CA ALA A 84 -2.73 -8.73 7.86
C ALA A 84 -2.79 -9.82 8.95
N ARG A 85 -2.61 -11.09 8.59
CA ARG A 85 -2.59 -12.21 9.55
C ARG A 85 -1.35 -12.16 10.44
N GLU A 86 -0.19 -11.84 9.86
CA GLU A 86 1.06 -11.70 10.60
C GLU A 86 1.00 -10.54 11.60
N LEU A 87 0.54 -9.37 11.17
CA LEU A 87 0.36 -8.20 12.02
C LEU A 87 -0.66 -8.44 13.14
N THR A 88 -1.75 -9.15 12.83
CA THR A 88 -2.74 -9.56 13.86
C THR A 88 -2.09 -10.45 14.93
N ARG A 89 -1.18 -11.34 14.55
CA ARG A 89 -0.44 -12.20 15.49
C ARG A 89 0.62 -11.43 16.28
N ALA A 90 1.23 -10.43 15.66
CA ALA A 90 2.25 -9.59 16.27
C ALA A 90 1.68 -8.65 17.35
N GLY A 91 0.39 -8.30 17.27
CA GLY A 91 -0.30 -7.50 18.28
C GLY A 91 0.35 -6.12 18.46
N ASP A 92 0.85 -5.83 19.65
CA ASP A 92 1.43 -4.52 19.99
C ASP A 92 2.91 -4.36 19.57
N GLN A 93 3.47 -5.33 18.83
CA GLN A 93 4.81 -5.18 18.28
C GLN A 93 4.87 -3.97 17.36
N VAL A 94 5.89 -3.13 17.55
CA VAL A 94 6.11 -1.91 16.76
C VAL A 94 6.89 -2.22 15.50
N PHE A 95 6.41 -1.70 14.37
CA PHE A 95 7.03 -1.76 13.06
C PHE A 95 7.42 -0.35 12.60
N ALA A 96 8.60 -0.23 12.00
CA ALA A 96 9.05 1.00 11.36
C ALA A 96 8.71 0.95 9.87
N LEU A 97 7.99 1.96 9.40
CA LEU A 97 7.53 2.12 8.03
C LEU A 97 8.23 3.28 7.35
N GLU A 98 8.52 3.16 6.05
CA GLU A 98 8.97 4.27 5.22
C GLU A 98 7.76 5.01 4.60
N VAL A 99 7.96 6.21 4.07
CA VAL A 99 6.90 7.01 3.41
C VAL A 99 6.14 6.22 2.35
N ALA A 100 6.83 5.35 1.60
CA ALA A 100 6.20 4.51 0.58
C ALA A 100 5.15 3.56 1.17
N ASP A 101 5.38 3.02 2.36
CA ASP A 101 4.44 2.14 3.05
C ASP A 101 3.22 2.93 3.53
N ILE A 102 3.44 4.14 4.03
CA ILE A 102 2.36 5.05 4.47
C ILE A 102 1.42 5.37 3.31
N VAL A 103 1.96 5.72 2.14
CA VAL A 103 1.17 5.95 0.93
C VAL A 103 0.50 4.67 0.45
N TYR A 104 1.20 3.54 0.52
CA TYR A 104 0.66 2.26 0.08
C TYR A 104 -0.59 1.85 0.90
N PHE A 105 -0.56 2.06 2.22
CA PHE A 105 -1.66 1.73 3.14
C PHE A 105 -2.67 2.86 3.36
N ASP A 106 -2.56 3.97 2.62
CA ASP A 106 -3.48 5.11 2.71
C ASP A 106 -3.53 5.66 4.16
N MET A 107 -2.35 5.94 4.69
CA MET A 107 -2.10 6.43 6.06
C MET A 107 -1.52 7.86 6.06
N ASP A 108 -1.76 8.61 5.00
CA ASP A 108 -1.28 9.97 4.76
C ASP A 108 -1.79 11.02 5.76
N ASP A 109 -2.82 10.70 6.53
CA ASP A 109 -3.22 11.44 7.74
C ASP A 109 -2.02 11.73 8.67
N ALA A 110 -1.08 10.79 8.78
CA ALA A 110 0.11 10.92 9.63
C ALA A 110 1.21 11.80 9.03
N ILE A 111 1.16 12.07 7.72
CA ILE A 111 2.07 12.99 7.04
C ILE A 111 1.60 14.44 7.26
N SER A 112 0.30 14.64 7.49
CA SER A 112 -0.32 15.96 7.65
C SER A 112 -0.23 16.51 9.09
N ASP A 113 -0.01 15.66 10.10
CA ASP A 113 0.11 16.08 11.50
C ASP A 113 1.38 15.48 12.17
N PRO A 114 2.50 16.23 12.22
CA PRO A 114 3.78 15.75 12.76
C PRO A 114 3.76 15.52 14.28
N THR A 115 2.68 15.87 14.97
CA THR A 115 2.57 15.76 16.43
C THR A 115 2.53 14.31 16.92
N THR A 116 2.23 13.36 16.03
CA THR A 116 2.07 11.94 16.38
C THR A 116 3.37 11.14 16.41
N VAL A 117 4.49 11.71 15.92
CA VAL A 117 5.74 10.95 15.71
C VAL A 117 6.94 11.65 16.37
N VAL A 118 6.96 11.70 17.70
CA VAL A 118 8.22 11.92 18.42
C VAL A 118 8.23 11.04 19.66
N VAL A 119 8.89 9.89 19.57
CA VAL A 119 9.50 9.29 20.77
C VAL A 119 10.87 9.93 20.89
N PRO A 120 11.14 10.76 21.91
CA PRO A 120 12.50 11.20 22.17
C PRO A 120 13.28 9.98 22.63
N GLY A 121 14.28 9.58 21.85
CA GLY A 121 15.28 8.63 22.30
C GLY A 121 15.98 9.20 23.53
N GLY A 122 15.75 8.58 24.68
CA GLY A 122 16.51 8.75 25.92
C GLY A 122 17.30 7.49 26.21
#